data_AF-A0A0R1NMP5-F1
#
_entry.id   AF-A0A0R1NMP5-F1
#
_cell.length_a   1.000
_cell.length_b   1.000
_cell.length_c   1.000
_cell.angle_alpha   90.00
_cell.angle_beta   90.00
_cell.angle_gamma   90.00
#
_symmetry.space_group_name_H-M   'P 1'
#
loop_
_entity.id
_entity.type
_entity.pdbx_description
1 polymer ?
#
loop_
_entity_poly.entity_id
_entity_poly.type
_entity_poly.pdbx_seq_one_letter_code
_entity_poly.pdbx_strand_id
1 'polypeptide(L)'
;MKKIAVYCGASSGNQQIYTESAVTLADWFIENHYELIYGGGGVGLMGVISDRILAKGGKVHGVMPKQLVDHGAESPPNWNHYQN
;
A
#
# COMPACT_ATOMS: atom_id res chain seq x y z
N MET A 1 -10.10 9.52 -14.34
CA MET A 1 -9.87 8.98 -12.98
C MET A 1 -9.14 7.65 -13.13
N LYS A 2 -7.90 7.53 -12.65
CA LYS A 2 -7.06 6.32 -12.77
C LYS A 2 -6.72 5.78 -11.38
N LYS A 3 -7.61 4.97 -10.81
CA LYS A 3 -7.41 4.36 -9.48
C LYS A 3 -7.69 2.87 -9.57
N ILE A 4 -6.88 2.05 -8.91
CA ILE A 4 -7.05 0.60 -8.85
C ILE A 4 -7.06 0.17 -7.38
N ALA A 5 -8.07 -0.63 -7.03
CA ALA A 5 -8.13 -1.28 -5.73
C ALA A 5 -7.33 -2.58 -5.76
N VAL A 6 -6.41 -2.75 -4.81
CA VAL A 6 -5.58 -3.95 -4.68
C VAL A 6 -5.92 -4.66 -3.37
N TYR A 7 -6.23 -5.96 -3.49
CA TYR A 7 -6.38 -6.86 -2.36
C TYR A 7 -5.11 -7.70 -2.23
N CYS A 8 -4.37 -7.51 -1.13
CA CYS A 8 -3.17 -8.28 -0.82
C CYS A 8 -3.04 -8.49 0.69
N GLY A 9 -2.19 -9.44 1.09
CA GLY A 9 -2.08 -9.87 2.48
C GLY A 9 -1.33 -8.90 3.38
N ALA A 10 -1.71 -8.89 4.67
CA ALA A 10 -0.93 -8.30 5.77
C ALA A 10 0.33 -9.13 6.12
N SER A 11 0.50 -10.30 5.49
CA SER A 11 1.70 -11.13 5.54
C SER A 11 2.44 -11.02 4.21
N SER A 12 3.77 -11.14 4.24
CA SER A 12 4.61 -11.19 3.04
C SER A 12 4.53 -12.53 2.29
N GLY A 13 3.90 -13.55 2.89
CA GLY A 13 3.94 -14.91 2.37
C GLY A 13 5.25 -15.63 2.71
N ASN A 14 5.45 -16.82 2.13
CA ASN A 14 6.59 -17.70 2.42
C ASN A 14 7.63 -17.77 1.29
N GLN A 15 7.43 -17.02 0.21
CA GLN A 15 8.33 -16.97 -0.93
C GLN A 15 8.61 -15.53 -1.31
N GLN A 16 9.87 -15.25 -1.66
CA GLN A 16 10.34 -13.91 -2.02
C GLN A 16 9.60 -13.31 -3.22
N ILE A 17 9.13 -14.16 -4.14
CA ILE A 17 8.40 -13.76 -5.35
C ILE A 17 7.16 -12.91 -5.05
N TYR A 18 6.51 -13.06 -3.90
CA TYR A 18 5.35 -12.25 -3.54
C TYR A 18 5.72 -10.79 -3.28
N THR A 19 6.77 -10.56 -2.50
CA THR A 19 7.31 -9.22 -2.23
C THR A 19 7.83 -8.57 -3.51
N GLU A 20 8.56 -9.32 -4.34
CA GLU A 20 9.06 -8.83 -5.63
C GLU A 20 7.93 -8.45 -6.60
N SER A 21 6.86 -9.26 -6.63
CA SER A 21 5.67 -8.96 -7.43
C SER A 21 4.95 -7.71 -6.94
N ALA A 22 4.87 -7.50 -5.62
CA ALA A 22 4.28 -6.28 -5.04
C ALA A 22 5.09 -5.02 -5.40
N VAL A 23 6.43 -5.11 -5.41
CA VAL A 23 7.31 -4.01 -5.87
C VAL A 23 7.14 -3.76 -7.36
N THR A 24 7.10 -4.81 -8.18
CA THR A 24 6.89 -4.70 -9.63
C THR A 24 5.55 -4.03 -9.94
N LEU A 25 4.49 -4.41 -9.22
CA LEU A 25 3.18 -3.79 -9.35
C LEU A 25 3.21 -2.32 -8.93
N ALA A 26 3.84 -1.98 -7.80
CA ALA A 26 3.99 -0.59 -7.36
C ALA A 26 4.70 0.27 -8.42
N ASP A 27 5.77 -0.24 -9.03
CA ASP A 27 6.51 0.46 -10.07
C ASP A 27 5.63 0.71 -11.31
N TRP A 28 4.83 -0.28 -11.70
CA TRP A 28 3.86 -0.13 -12.78
C TRP A 28 2.80 0.95 -12.48
N PHE A 29 2.32 1.06 -11.24
CA PHE A 29 1.38 2.12 -10.84
C PHE A 29 1.98 3.51 -11.08
N ILE A 30 3.24 3.70 -10.69
CA ILE A 30 3.96 4.97 -10.86
C ILE A 30 4.14 5.31 -12.33
N GLU A 31 4.65 4.36 -13.12
CA GLU A 31 4.92 4.54 -14.55
C GLU A 31 3.66 4.87 -15.36
N ASN A 32 2.51 4.35 -14.92
CA ASN A 32 1.23 4.51 -15.63
C ASN A 32 0.32 5.58 -15.03
N HIS A 33 0.80 6.29 -14.01
CA HIS A 33 0.09 7.35 -13.28
C HIS A 33 -1.25 6.88 -12.70
N TYR A 34 -1.24 5.72 -12.04
CA TYR A 34 -2.37 5.20 -11.25
C TYR A 34 -2.19 5.48 -9.76
N GLU A 35 -3.31 5.72 -9.08
CA GLU A 35 -3.35 5.81 -7.61
C GLU A 35 -3.80 4.47 -7.02
N LEU A 36 -3.18 4.08 -5.90
CA LEU A 36 -3.52 2.84 -5.19
C LEU A 36 -4.69 3.06 -4.22
N ILE A 37 -5.68 2.16 -4.23
CA ILE A 37 -6.67 2.01 -3.16
C ILE A 37 -6.43 0.64 -2.50
N TYR A 38 -6.39 0.56 -1.17
CA TYR A 38 -6.14 -0.69 -0.46
C TYR A 38 -6.65 -0.66 1.00
N GLY A 39 -6.40 -1.73 1.76
CA GLY A 39 -6.90 -1.92 3.14
C GLY A 39 -6.23 -1.06 4.23
N GLY A 40 -5.23 -0.23 3.91
CA GLY A 40 -4.63 0.70 4.87
C GLY A 40 -3.60 0.12 5.85
N GLY A 41 -3.23 -1.16 5.71
CA GLY A 41 -2.30 -1.83 6.63
C GLY A 41 -0.82 -1.61 6.30
N GLY A 42 0.01 -1.40 7.33
CA GLY A 42 1.43 -1.08 7.19
C GLY A 42 2.41 -2.24 7.08
N VAL A 43 1.92 -3.47 6.94
CA VAL A 43 2.73 -4.68 7.05
C VAL A 43 2.49 -5.64 5.88
N GLY A 44 3.41 -6.60 5.69
CA GLY A 44 3.33 -7.60 4.63
C GLY A 44 3.33 -6.98 3.23
N LEU A 45 2.59 -7.60 2.30
CA LEU A 45 2.50 -7.11 0.92
C LEU A 45 1.81 -5.74 0.82
N MET A 46 0.88 -5.45 1.74
CA MET A 46 0.20 -4.15 1.85
C MET A 46 1.18 -3.01 2.16
N GLY A 47 2.09 -3.21 3.11
CA GLY A 47 3.18 -2.27 3.38
C GLY A 47 4.11 -2.11 2.18
N VAL A 48 4.55 -3.23 1.60
CA VAL A 48 5.51 -3.22 0.46
C VAL A 48 5.01 -2.40 -0.74
N ILE A 49 3.79 -2.67 -1.21
CA ILE A 49 3.26 -1.96 -2.38
C ILE A 49 3.07 -0.47 -2.09
N SER A 50 2.59 -0.14 -0.90
CA SER A 50 2.21 1.23 -0.57
C SER A 50 3.42 2.10 -0.26
N ASP A 51 4.37 1.61 0.54
CA ASP A 51 5.62 2.31 0.82
C ASP A 51 6.41 2.57 -0.46
N ARG A 52 6.43 1.61 -1.40
CA ARG A 52 7.11 1.78 -2.69
C ARG A 52 6.47 2.88 -3.55
N ILE A 53 5.14 2.94 -3.61
CA ILE A 53 4.43 3.99 -4.34
C ILE A 53 4.70 5.36 -3.71
N LEU A 54 4.61 5.46 -2.38
CA LEU A 54 4.85 6.71 -1.67
C LEU A 54 6.30 7.21 -1.77
N ALA A 55 7.28 6.30 -1.65
CA ALA A 55 8.69 6.63 -1.81
C ALA A 55 9.02 7.19 -3.20
N LYS A 56 8.18 6.90 -4.21
CA LYS A 56 8.28 7.41 -5.57
C LYS A 56 7.34 8.60 -5.85
N GLY A 57 6.70 9.16 -4.82
CA GLY A 57 5.80 10.32 -4.94
C GLY A 57 4.43 9.99 -5.55
N GLY A 58 4.05 8.72 -5.61
CA GLY A 58 2.70 8.30 -6.00
C GLY A 58 1.67 8.52 -4.90
N LYS A 59 0.40 8.33 -5.23
CA LYS A 59 -0.72 8.53 -4.29
C LYS A 59 -1.33 7.20 -3.85
N VAL A 60 -1.59 7.07 -2.54
CA VAL A 60 -2.19 5.88 -1.92
C VAL A 60 -3.38 6.29 -1.04
N HIS A 61 -4.47 5.52 -1.14
CA HIS A 61 -5.71 5.68 -0.38
C HIS A 61 -5.95 4.43 0.45
N GLY A 62 -5.85 4.53 1.77
CA GLY A 62 -6.15 3.45 2.70
C GLY A 62 -7.61 3.52 3.18
N VAL A 63 -8.31 2.38 3.18
CA VAL A 63 -9.66 2.25 3.75
C VAL A 63 -9.61 1.18 4.83
N MET A 64 -9.81 1.58 6.08
CA MET A 64 -9.72 0.69 7.24
C MET A 64 -10.88 0.91 8.22
N PRO A 65 -11.47 -0.16 8.80
CA PRO A 65 -12.37 -0.05 9.94
C PRO A 65 -11.69 0.59 11.14
N LYS A 66 -12.39 1.49 11.84
CA LYS A 66 -11.87 2.17 13.03
C LYS A 66 -11.32 1.21 14.09
N GLN A 67 -11.95 0.04 14.27
CA GLN A 67 -11.51 -0.96 15.23
C GLN A 67 -10.10 -1.47 14.94
N LEU A 68 -9.73 -1.65 13.66
CA LEU A 68 -8.38 -2.10 13.30
C LEU A 68 -7.33 -1.00 13.52
N VAL A 69 -7.69 0.27 13.30
CA VAL A 69 -6.88 1.44 13.67
C VAL A 69 -6.64 1.46 15.18
N ASP A 70 -7.69 1.30 15.98
CA ASP A 70 -7.62 1.30 17.44
C ASP A 70 -6.74 0.14 17.98
N HIS A 71 -6.57 -0.93 17.20
CA HIS A 71 -5.68 -2.05 17.49
C HIS A 71 -4.27 -1.92 16.87
N GLY A 72 -3.95 -0.80 16.22
CA GLY A 72 -2.62 -0.50 15.68
C GLY A 72 -2.29 -1.21 14.37
N ALA A 73 -3.30 -1.60 13.57
CA ALA A 73 -3.08 -2.27 12.29
C ALA A 73 -2.77 -1.30 11.13
N GLU A 74 -2.98 -0.01 11.33
CA GLU A 74 -2.75 1.02 10.30
C GLU A 74 -1.28 1.17 9.92
N SER A 75 -1.03 1.63 8.70
CA SER A 75 0.29 2.11 8.29
C SER A 75 0.79 3.25 9.19
N PRO A 76 2.10 3.39 9.40
CA PRO A 76 2.65 4.31 10.38
C PRO A 76 2.19 5.77 10.20
N PRO A 77 2.05 6.52 11.31
CA PRO A 77 1.36 7.82 11.35
C PRO A 77 2.03 8.95 10.54
N ASN A 78 3.26 8.76 10.07
CA ASN A 78 3.94 9.72 9.19
C ASN A 78 3.36 9.76 7.76
N TRP A 79 2.41 8.88 7.44
CA TRP A 79 1.66 8.86 6.17
C TRP A 79 0.80 10.11 5.91
N ASN A 80 0.42 10.85 6.95
CA ASN A 80 -0.37 12.08 6.81
C ASN A 80 0.31 13.13 5.91
N HIS A 81 1.64 13.08 5.76
CA HIS A 81 2.38 13.98 4.86
C HIS A 81 2.21 13.66 3.36
N TYR A 82 1.78 12.44 3.02
CA TYR A 82 1.70 11.97 1.63
C TYR A 82 0.27 12.03 1.04
N GLN A 83 -0.72 12.49 1.82
CA GLN A 83 -2.12 12.58 1.37
C GLN A 83 -2.51 13.93 0.72
N ASN A 84 -1.53 14.76 0.36
CA ASN A 84 -1.77 16.01 -0.39
C ASN A 84 -1.72 15.77 -1.91
#